data_AF-A0A1V3WHN9-F1
#
_entry.id   AF-A0A1V3WHN9-F1
#
_cell.length_a   1.000
_cell.length_b   1.000
_cell.length_c   1.000
_cell.angle_alpha   90.00
_cell.angle_beta   90.00
_cell.angle_gamma   90.00
#
_symmetry.space_group_name_H-M   'P 1'
#
loop_
_entity.id
_entity.type
_entity.pdbx_description
1 polymer ?
#
loop_
_entity_poly.entity_id
_entity_poly.type
_entity_poly.pdbx_seq_one_letter_code
_entity_poly.pdbx_strand_id
1 'polypeptide(L)'
;MGEQPVDLSPEALAKAVNAAQQAFALADSLEALARAKTEHLGDRSPLALARQALGRLPKEERADSGQRVNVARGDAQRSYDGRLTALRAERDTAVLAAEGIDVTLPSTRQPTGARHPITILAEHIADTFIAMGWELAEGPEVESEQFNFDALNFPPDHPRAASKTPSISRRRIHGSCCAPTRHRYRCAPCWSANYRSTSSRSAGPSAPTNSMPPTRRCSIRSRDWRWIAG
;
A
#
# COMPACT_ATOMS: atom_id res chain seq x y z
N MET A 1 54.11 -7.30 39.77
CA MET A 1 52.76 -7.87 40.02
C MET A 1 52.87 -9.36 39.80
N GLY A 2 52.66 -10.14 40.86
CA GLY A 2 53.05 -11.56 40.93
C GLY A 2 52.39 -12.43 39.87
N GLU A 3 53.21 -13.19 39.17
CA GLU A 3 52.79 -14.27 38.28
C GLU A 3 52.22 -15.38 39.18
N GLN A 4 50.90 -15.36 39.38
CA GLN A 4 50.21 -16.50 39.98
C GLN A 4 50.39 -17.69 39.05
N PRO A 5 50.89 -18.84 39.52
CA PRO A 5 50.97 -20.03 38.68
C PRO A 5 49.56 -20.36 38.22
N VAL A 6 49.34 -20.30 36.92
CA VAL A 6 48.04 -20.63 36.33
C VAL A 6 47.89 -22.14 36.44
N ASP A 7 47.13 -22.57 37.45
CA ASP A 7 46.84 -23.98 37.67
C ASP A 7 45.88 -24.48 36.58
N LEU A 8 46.37 -25.42 35.78
CA LEU A 8 45.62 -26.07 34.70
C LEU A 8 44.92 -27.35 35.16
N SER A 9 44.88 -27.60 36.47
CA SER A 9 44.14 -28.71 37.06
C SER A 9 42.66 -28.66 36.67
N PRO A 10 42.00 -29.83 36.53
CA PRO A 10 40.57 -29.90 36.23
C PRO A 10 39.72 -29.19 37.29
N GLU A 11 40.16 -29.19 38.55
CA GLU A 11 39.48 -28.50 39.66
C GLU A 11 39.54 -26.98 39.53
N ALA A 12 40.70 -26.43 39.16
CA ALA A 12 40.86 -24.99 38.96
C ALA A 12 40.01 -24.48 37.78
N LEU A 13 39.96 -25.22 36.68
CA LEU A 13 39.11 -24.90 35.53
C LEU A 13 37.62 -25.00 35.89
N ALA A 14 37.21 -26.04 36.63
CA ALA A 14 35.82 -26.18 37.09
C ALA A 14 35.41 -25.02 38.02
N LYS A 15 36.30 -24.60 38.93
CA LYS A 15 36.07 -23.44 39.80
C LYS A 15 35.91 -22.15 39.00
N ALA A 16 36.74 -21.94 37.98
CA ALA A 16 36.64 -20.77 37.10
C ALA A 16 35.33 -20.74 36.29
N VAL A 17 34.88 -21.90 35.79
CA VAL A 17 33.59 -22.03 35.08
C VAL A 17 32.42 -21.78 36.03
N ASN A 18 32.42 -22.36 37.23
CA ASN A 18 31.37 -22.14 38.22
C ASN A 18 31.27 -20.67 38.64
N ALA A 19 32.41 -20.01 38.85
CA ALA A 19 32.43 -18.58 39.17
C ALA A 19 31.84 -17.73 38.02
N ALA A 20 32.18 -18.06 36.77
CA ALA A 20 31.60 -17.40 35.59
C ALA A 20 30.09 -17.63 35.50
N GLN A 21 29.63 -18.86 35.70
CA GLN A 21 28.20 -19.20 35.68
C GLN A 21 27.41 -18.47 36.76
N GLN A 22 27.95 -18.37 37.98
CA GLN A 22 27.34 -17.62 39.07
C GLN A 22 27.28 -16.12 38.74
N ALA A 23 28.36 -15.53 38.23
CA ALA A 23 28.38 -14.13 37.84
C ALA A 23 27.38 -13.83 36.71
N PHE A 24 27.24 -14.71 35.72
CA PHE A 24 26.24 -14.56 34.66
C PHE A 24 24.81 -14.75 35.19
N ALA A 25 24.58 -15.68 36.12
CA ALA A 25 23.26 -15.87 36.73
C ALA A 25 22.81 -14.66 37.57
N LEU A 26 23.75 -14.00 38.27
CA LEU A 26 23.48 -12.83 39.10
C LEU A 26 23.33 -11.52 38.29
N ALA A 27 23.78 -11.49 37.03
CA ALA A 27 23.64 -10.31 36.19
C ALA A 27 22.17 -10.06 35.85
N ASP A 28 21.64 -8.93 36.30
CA ASP A 28 20.25 -8.46 36.16
C ASP A 28 20.02 -7.56 34.93
N SER A 29 21.11 -7.06 34.33
CA SER A 29 21.07 -6.09 33.23
C SER A 29 22.10 -6.45 32.15
N LEU A 30 21.86 -5.98 30.92
CA LEU A 30 22.80 -6.18 29.81
C LEU A 30 24.17 -5.54 30.10
N GLU A 31 24.21 -4.43 30.83
CA GLU A 31 25.46 -3.80 31.27
C GLU A 31 26.19 -4.65 32.32
N ALA A 32 25.48 -5.15 33.34
CA ALA A 32 26.07 -6.04 34.34
C ALA A 32 26.61 -7.32 33.69
N LEU A 33 25.88 -7.89 32.73
CA LEU A 33 26.33 -9.06 31.98
C LEU A 33 27.58 -8.76 31.13
N ALA A 34 27.68 -7.58 30.52
CA ALA A 34 28.86 -7.17 29.76
C ALA A 34 30.10 -6.98 30.65
N ARG A 35 29.94 -6.45 31.87
CA ARG A 35 31.01 -6.37 32.88
C ARG A 35 31.48 -7.76 33.28
N ALA A 36 30.54 -8.65 33.66
CA ALA A 36 30.84 -10.04 34.02
C ALA A 36 31.54 -10.79 32.87
N LYS A 37 31.15 -10.56 31.61
CA LYS A 37 31.84 -11.13 30.44
C LYS A 37 33.30 -10.70 30.36
N THR A 38 33.57 -9.42 30.62
CA THR A 38 34.94 -8.89 30.54
C THR A 38 35.82 -9.49 31.63
N GLU A 39 35.27 -9.68 32.84
CA GLU A 39 35.98 -10.27 33.98
C GLU A 39 36.25 -11.78 33.81
N HIS A 40 35.28 -12.53 33.28
CA HIS A 40 35.35 -14.00 33.25
C HIS A 40 35.68 -14.62 31.88
N LEU A 41 35.46 -13.91 30.77
CA LEU A 41 35.74 -14.36 29.41
C LEU A 41 36.67 -13.41 28.61
N GLY A 42 37.05 -12.26 29.18
CA GLY A 42 37.98 -11.32 28.56
C GLY A 42 39.44 -11.78 28.58
N ASP A 43 40.34 -10.96 28.04
CA ASP A 43 41.75 -11.33 27.82
C ASP A 43 42.56 -11.55 29.11
N ARG A 44 42.12 -10.94 30.22
CA ARG A 44 42.73 -11.09 31.56
C ARG A 44 41.97 -12.07 32.46
N SER A 45 40.98 -12.78 31.91
CA SER A 45 40.18 -13.73 32.68
C SER A 45 40.99 -14.97 33.07
N PRO A 46 40.62 -15.67 34.16
CA PRO A 46 41.29 -16.92 34.56
C PRO A 46 41.27 -17.98 33.43
N LEU A 47 40.21 -18.02 32.62
CA LEU A 47 40.10 -18.93 31.47
C LEU A 47 41.00 -18.51 30.29
N ALA A 48 41.18 -17.20 30.05
CA ALA A 48 42.10 -16.70 29.02
C ALA A 48 43.57 -16.88 29.42
N LEU A 49 43.89 -16.64 30.70
CA LEU A 49 45.22 -16.90 31.25
C LEU A 49 45.57 -18.40 31.21
N ALA A 50 44.62 -19.28 31.53
CA ALA A 50 44.77 -20.73 31.36
C ALA A 50 45.07 -21.11 29.91
N ARG A 51 44.39 -20.48 28.94
CA ARG A 51 44.66 -20.70 27.51
C ARG A 51 46.05 -20.21 27.09
N GLN A 52 46.53 -19.08 27.62
CA GLN A 52 47.86 -18.55 27.33
C GLN A 52 48.97 -19.43 27.92
N ALA A 53 48.73 -19.99 29.12
CA ALA A 53 49.67 -20.88 29.80
C ALA A 53 49.93 -22.19 29.03
N LEU A 54 48.99 -22.64 28.17
CA LEU A 54 49.16 -23.82 27.30
C LEU A 54 50.40 -23.73 26.39
N GLY A 55 50.83 -22.52 26.02
CA GLY A 55 52.01 -22.32 25.17
C GLY A 55 53.33 -22.72 25.83
N ARG A 56 53.36 -22.84 27.16
CA ARG A 56 54.57 -23.16 27.95
C ARG A 56 54.73 -24.67 28.26
N LEU A 57 53.72 -25.49 27.97
CA LEU A 57 53.72 -26.93 28.25
C LEU A 57 54.53 -27.74 27.22
N PRO A 58 54.96 -28.98 27.51
CA PRO A 58 55.52 -29.92 26.52
C PRO A 58 54.44 -30.46 25.56
N LYS A 59 54.85 -30.99 24.39
CA LYS A 59 53.94 -31.37 23.30
C LYS A 59 52.96 -32.49 23.67
N GLU A 60 53.36 -33.38 24.59
CA GLU A 60 52.59 -34.55 25.03
C GLU A 60 51.39 -34.15 25.93
N GLU A 61 51.59 -33.21 26.85
CA GLU A 61 50.55 -32.73 27.78
C GLU A 61 49.68 -31.60 27.21
N ARG A 62 50.13 -30.97 26.12
CA ARG A 62 49.43 -29.86 25.45
C ARG A 62 48.08 -30.26 24.86
N ALA A 63 47.95 -31.46 24.33
CA ALA A 63 46.74 -31.89 23.63
C ALA A 63 45.56 -32.06 24.60
N ASP A 64 45.77 -32.81 25.69
CA ASP A 64 44.76 -33.08 26.72
C ASP A 64 44.41 -31.79 27.50
N SER A 65 45.41 -31.03 27.95
CA SER A 65 45.19 -29.75 28.63
C SER A 65 44.48 -28.73 27.74
N GLY A 66 44.80 -28.69 26.45
CA GLY A 66 44.15 -27.81 25.48
C GLY A 66 42.67 -28.16 25.26
N GLN A 67 42.34 -29.45 25.20
CA GLN A 67 40.95 -29.90 25.10
C GLN A 67 40.15 -29.48 26.34
N ARG A 68 40.70 -29.69 27.54
CA ARG A 68 40.04 -29.31 28.81
C ARG A 68 39.75 -27.81 28.89
N VAL A 69 40.72 -26.96 28.54
CA VAL A 69 40.54 -25.49 28.52
C VAL A 69 39.50 -25.07 27.48
N ASN A 70 39.47 -25.71 26.30
CA ASN A 70 38.48 -25.40 25.26
C ASN A 70 37.06 -25.78 25.70
N VAL A 71 36.88 -26.94 26.35
CA VAL A 71 35.59 -27.37 26.91
C VAL A 71 35.13 -26.38 27.98
N ALA A 72 35.97 -26.09 28.98
CA ALA A 72 35.65 -25.15 30.06
C ALA A 72 35.26 -23.76 29.52
N ARG A 73 36.00 -23.23 28.54
CA ARG A 73 35.66 -21.95 27.88
C ARG A 73 34.33 -22.05 27.12
N GLY A 74 34.10 -23.16 26.42
CA GLY A 74 32.84 -23.42 25.72
C GLY A 74 31.65 -23.43 26.66
N ASP A 75 31.79 -24.03 27.84
CA ASP A 75 30.73 -24.14 28.84
C ASP A 75 30.36 -22.77 29.44
N ALA A 76 31.38 -21.97 29.76
CA ALA A 76 31.20 -20.60 30.20
C ALA A 76 30.56 -19.72 29.10
N GLN A 77 30.99 -19.88 27.85
CA GLN A 77 30.43 -19.15 26.70
C GLN A 77 28.94 -19.51 26.49
N ARG A 78 28.58 -20.80 26.53
CA ARG A 78 27.17 -21.23 26.42
C ARG A 78 26.30 -20.64 27.53
N SER A 79 26.83 -20.56 28.75
CA SER A 79 26.13 -19.98 29.89
C SER A 79 25.89 -18.47 29.70
N TYR A 80 26.90 -17.76 29.20
CA TYR A 80 26.78 -16.34 28.83
C TYR A 80 25.75 -16.12 27.72
N ASP A 81 25.80 -16.90 26.64
CA ASP A 81 24.89 -16.76 25.49
C ASP A 81 23.44 -17.06 25.89
N GLY A 82 23.23 -18.05 26.77
CA GLY A 82 21.93 -18.35 27.35
C GLY A 82 21.36 -17.18 28.15
N ARG A 83 22.15 -16.60 29.07
CA ARG A 83 21.70 -15.44 29.86
C ARG A 83 21.47 -14.19 28.99
N LEU A 84 22.33 -13.95 28.01
CA LEU A 84 22.19 -12.83 27.09
C LEU A 84 20.87 -12.90 26.31
N THR A 85 20.51 -14.09 25.85
CA THR A 85 19.25 -14.30 25.13
C THR A 85 18.04 -14.03 26.03
N ALA A 86 18.06 -14.52 27.28
CA ALA A 86 17.00 -14.26 28.24
C ALA A 86 16.82 -12.77 28.56
N LEU A 87 17.91 -12.06 28.89
CA LEU A 87 17.86 -10.62 29.19
C LEU A 87 17.41 -9.77 27.99
N ARG A 88 17.78 -10.17 26.76
CA ARG A 88 17.28 -9.50 25.55
C ARG A 88 15.79 -9.70 25.38
N ALA A 89 15.29 -10.92 25.55
CA ALA A 89 13.85 -11.19 25.48
C ALA A 89 13.07 -10.40 26.55
N GLU A 90 13.56 -10.37 27.79
CA GLU A 90 12.97 -9.57 28.87
C GLU A 90 12.93 -8.07 28.50
N ARG A 91 14.05 -7.52 28.02
CA ARG A 91 14.12 -6.11 27.59
C ARG A 91 13.17 -5.82 26.43
N ASP A 92 13.13 -6.69 25.43
CA ASP A 92 12.29 -6.49 24.25
C ASP A 92 10.80 -6.57 24.61
N THR A 93 10.40 -7.49 25.50
CA THR A 93 9.02 -7.52 26.01
C THR A 93 8.65 -6.28 26.80
N ALA A 94 9.56 -5.74 27.61
CA ALA A 94 9.34 -4.49 28.35
C ALA A 94 9.19 -3.29 27.40
N VAL A 95 10.00 -3.22 26.34
CA VAL A 95 9.90 -2.17 25.31
C VAL A 95 8.57 -2.27 24.56
N LEU A 96 8.19 -3.46 24.11
CA LEU A 96 6.92 -3.68 23.41
C LEU A 96 5.70 -3.29 24.27
N ALA A 97 5.74 -3.57 25.57
CA ALA A 97 4.67 -3.17 26.49
C ALA A 97 4.63 -1.64 26.71
N ALA A 98 5.79 -0.99 26.80
CA ALA A 98 5.88 0.45 26.99
C ALA A 98 5.49 1.26 25.74
N GLU A 99 5.79 0.73 24.55
CA GLU A 99 5.54 1.36 23.25
C GLU A 99 4.20 0.93 22.63
N GLY A 100 3.34 0.24 23.38
CA GLY A 100 2.01 -0.16 22.93
C GLY A 100 1.14 1.06 22.63
N ILE A 101 0.73 1.23 21.37
CA ILE A 101 -0.16 2.31 20.92
C ILE A 101 -1.52 1.71 20.52
N ASP A 102 -2.60 2.38 20.89
CA ASP A 102 -3.94 2.03 20.42
C ASP A 102 -4.12 2.42 18.94
N VAL A 103 -4.09 1.40 18.08
CA VAL A 103 -4.27 1.53 16.63
C VAL A 103 -5.71 1.84 16.21
N THR A 104 -6.68 1.75 17.12
CA THR A 104 -8.10 2.04 16.84
C THR A 104 -8.45 3.52 16.99
N LEU A 105 -7.55 4.31 17.59
CA LEU A 105 -7.77 5.74 17.76
C LEU A 105 -8.02 6.43 16.41
N PRO A 106 -9.00 7.34 16.34
CA PRO A 106 -9.32 8.03 15.12
C PRO A 106 -8.14 8.89 14.68
N SER A 107 -7.46 8.45 13.62
CA SER A 107 -6.44 9.27 12.96
C SER A 107 -7.08 10.51 12.34
N THR A 108 -6.34 11.63 12.30
CA THR A 108 -6.71 12.87 11.61
C THR A 108 -6.68 12.67 10.08
N ARG A 109 -7.56 11.82 9.57
CA ARG A 109 -7.82 11.69 8.13
C ARG A 109 -8.77 12.81 7.72
N GLN A 110 -8.43 13.49 6.63
CA GLN A 110 -9.34 14.42 5.99
C GLN A 110 -10.60 13.64 5.56
N PRO A 111 -11.80 14.16 5.83
CA PRO A 111 -13.02 13.51 5.38
C PRO A 111 -13.01 13.43 3.85
N THR A 112 -13.36 12.28 3.30
CA THR A 112 -13.56 12.14 1.86
C THR A 112 -14.76 12.99 1.45
N GLY A 113 -14.62 13.77 0.38
CA GLY A 113 -15.75 14.49 -0.21
C GLY A 113 -16.85 13.54 -0.69
N ALA A 114 -18.10 13.99 -0.65
CA ALA A 114 -19.25 13.24 -1.14
C ALA A 114 -19.74 13.80 -2.48
N ARG A 115 -20.31 12.94 -3.35
CA ARG A 115 -21.01 13.37 -4.57
C ARG A 115 -22.38 13.95 -4.22
N HIS A 116 -22.84 14.91 -5.01
CA HIS A 116 -24.17 15.49 -4.83
C HIS A 116 -25.27 14.46 -5.16
N PRO A 117 -26.35 14.34 -4.35
CA PRO A 117 -27.38 13.31 -4.56
C PRO A 117 -28.06 13.36 -5.93
N ILE A 118 -28.26 14.57 -6.49
CA ILE A 118 -28.84 14.74 -7.83
C ILE A 118 -27.93 14.11 -8.91
N THR A 119 -26.62 14.24 -8.78
CA THR A 119 -25.66 13.65 -9.72
C THR A 119 -25.74 12.13 -9.67
N ILE A 120 -25.75 11.55 -8.46
CA ILE A 120 -25.86 10.10 -8.28
C ILE A 120 -27.16 9.57 -8.92
N LEU A 121 -28.28 10.25 -8.67
CA LEU A 121 -29.56 9.87 -9.23
C LEU A 121 -29.59 9.99 -10.75
N ALA A 122 -29.06 11.08 -11.31
CA ALA A 122 -28.98 11.30 -12.75
C ALA A 122 -28.12 10.23 -13.44
N GLU A 123 -26.96 9.89 -12.86
CA GLU A 123 -26.08 8.81 -13.33
C GLU A 123 -26.80 7.46 -13.31
N HIS A 124 -27.44 7.08 -12.20
CA HIS A 124 -28.18 5.81 -12.10
C HIS A 124 -29.32 5.68 -13.12
N ILE A 125 -30.07 6.77 -13.35
CA ILE A 125 -31.12 6.78 -14.37
C ILE A 125 -30.49 6.62 -15.75
N ALA A 126 -29.44 7.39 -16.07
CA ALA A 126 -28.76 7.32 -17.35
C ALA A 126 -28.23 5.91 -17.64
N ASP A 127 -27.57 5.27 -16.65
CA ASP A 127 -27.02 3.92 -16.77
C ASP A 127 -28.10 2.89 -17.12
N THR A 128 -29.29 3.01 -16.53
CA THR A 128 -30.41 2.11 -16.81
C THR A 128 -30.86 2.22 -18.27
N PHE A 129 -30.96 3.44 -18.81
CA PHE A 129 -31.35 3.65 -20.21
C PHE A 129 -30.24 3.26 -21.19
N ILE A 130 -28.98 3.51 -20.86
CA ILE A 130 -27.83 3.07 -21.66
C ILE A 130 -27.80 1.55 -21.77
N ALA A 131 -28.08 0.83 -20.67
CA ALA A 131 -28.17 -0.64 -20.68
C ALA A 131 -29.27 -1.18 -21.61
N MET A 132 -30.33 -0.40 -21.85
CA MET A 132 -31.40 -0.71 -22.81
C MET A 132 -31.05 -0.35 -24.27
N GLY A 133 -29.84 0.18 -24.51
CA GLY A 133 -29.37 0.59 -25.84
C GLY A 133 -29.70 2.04 -26.22
N TRP A 134 -30.04 2.88 -25.25
CA TRP A 134 -30.25 4.32 -25.49
C TRP A 134 -28.93 5.09 -25.44
N GLU A 135 -28.85 6.20 -26.16
CA GLU A 135 -27.69 7.09 -26.12
C GLU A 135 -27.98 8.33 -25.26
N LEU A 136 -26.98 8.77 -24.50
CA LEU A 136 -27.07 10.01 -23.73
C LEU A 136 -26.77 11.22 -24.63
N ALA A 137 -27.64 12.22 -24.59
CA ALA A 137 -27.47 13.45 -25.34
C ALA A 137 -27.75 14.67 -24.44
N GLU A 138 -26.83 15.63 -24.46
CA GLU A 138 -26.90 16.87 -23.70
C GLU A 138 -27.20 18.06 -24.62
N GLY A 139 -27.96 19.03 -24.12
CA GLY A 139 -28.34 20.26 -24.83
C GLY A 139 -27.95 21.50 -24.04
N PRO A 140 -27.85 22.68 -24.68
CA PRO A 140 -27.56 23.92 -23.97
C PRO A 140 -28.71 24.32 -23.03
N GLU A 141 -28.37 24.93 -21.89
CA GLU A 141 -29.37 25.44 -20.93
C GLU A 141 -30.10 26.69 -21.42
N VAL A 142 -29.54 27.40 -22.41
CA VAL A 142 -30.19 28.56 -23.04
C VAL A 142 -30.50 28.20 -24.49
N GLU A 143 -31.79 28.23 -24.82
CA GLU A 143 -32.30 27.75 -26.09
C GLU A 143 -33.15 28.81 -26.80
N SER A 144 -33.39 28.58 -28.09
CA SER A 144 -34.28 29.45 -28.86
C SER A 144 -35.75 29.09 -28.64
N GLU A 145 -36.62 30.08 -28.82
CA GLU A 145 -38.08 29.88 -28.76
C GLU A 145 -38.56 28.79 -29.74
N GLN A 146 -37.94 28.74 -30.92
CA GLN A 146 -38.23 27.74 -31.95
C GLN A 146 -38.03 26.30 -31.45
N PHE A 147 -36.93 26.00 -30.76
CA PHE A 147 -36.63 24.63 -30.34
C PHE A 147 -37.39 24.20 -29.08
N ASN A 148 -37.78 25.15 -28.23
CA ASN A 148 -38.53 24.87 -27.01
C ASN A 148 -40.05 24.82 -27.22
N PHE A 149 -40.59 25.54 -28.22
CA PHE A 149 -42.04 25.66 -28.42
C PHE A 149 -42.48 25.32 -29.85
N ASP A 150 -42.05 26.11 -30.85
CA ASP A 150 -42.57 25.99 -32.23
C ASP A 150 -42.38 24.57 -32.79
N ALA A 151 -41.18 24.01 -32.61
CA ALA A 151 -40.85 22.69 -33.13
C ALA A 151 -41.62 21.56 -32.40
N LEU A 152 -42.12 21.80 -31.18
CA LEU A 152 -42.94 20.85 -30.42
C LEU A 152 -44.45 21.00 -30.71
N ASN A 153 -44.83 21.74 -31.77
CA ASN A 153 -46.20 22.05 -32.16
C ASN A 153 -46.97 22.87 -31.12
N PHE A 154 -46.29 23.75 -30.38
CA PHE A 154 -46.96 24.75 -29.54
C PHE A 154 -47.11 26.05 -30.32
N PRO A 155 -48.32 26.42 -30.80
CA PRO A 155 -48.54 27.71 -31.42
C PRO A 155 -48.38 28.85 -30.39
N PRO A 156 -48.12 30.09 -30.83
CA PRO A 156 -47.89 31.24 -29.96
C PRO A 156 -49.00 31.49 -28.92
N ASP A 157 -50.25 31.18 -29.28
CA ASP A 157 -51.43 31.38 -28.42
C ASP A 157 -51.71 30.20 -27.47
N HIS A 158 -50.83 29.18 -27.44
CA HIS A 158 -51.01 28.05 -26.55
C HIS A 158 -50.73 28.45 -25.09
N PRO A 159 -51.57 28.08 -24.10
CA PRO A 159 -51.39 28.50 -22.70
C PRO A 159 -50.06 28.05 -22.08
N ARG A 160 -49.42 27.02 -22.67
CA ARG A 160 -48.08 26.52 -22.29
C ARG A 160 -46.91 27.35 -22.84
N ALA A 161 -47.12 28.19 -23.86
CA ALA A 161 -46.14 29.15 -24.35
C ALA A 161 -46.10 30.41 -23.46
N ALA A 162 -47.24 30.80 -22.89
CA ALA A 162 -47.35 31.93 -21.96
C ALA A 162 -46.84 31.64 -20.54
N SER A 163 -46.42 30.40 -20.23
CA SER A 163 -46.09 30.01 -18.85
C SER A 163 -44.60 30.18 -18.52
N LYS A 164 -44.33 31.11 -17.59
CA LYS A 164 -43.21 31.15 -16.61
C LYS A 164 -41.79 30.80 -17.11
N THR A 165 -41.46 31.05 -18.38
CA THR A 165 -40.08 30.87 -18.88
C THR A 165 -39.35 32.21 -18.82
N PRO A 166 -38.22 32.34 -18.09
CA PRO A 166 -37.44 33.58 -18.06
C PRO A 166 -36.89 33.89 -19.46
N SER A 167 -37.30 35.02 -20.04
CA SER A 167 -36.77 35.50 -21.32
C SER A 167 -35.49 36.28 -21.09
N ILE A 168 -34.39 35.86 -21.72
CA ILE A 168 -33.12 36.58 -21.69
C ILE A 168 -33.10 37.66 -22.78
N SER A 169 -33.73 37.40 -23.93
CA SER A 169 -33.96 38.37 -25.03
C SER A 169 -35.12 37.89 -25.93
N ARG A 170 -35.61 38.72 -26.88
CA ARG A 170 -36.78 38.44 -27.75
C ARG A 170 -36.81 37.07 -28.47
N ARG A 171 -35.69 36.33 -28.54
CA ARG A 171 -35.61 34.98 -29.15
C ARG A 171 -34.79 33.96 -28.34
N ARG A 172 -34.32 34.30 -27.12
CA ARG A 172 -33.55 33.37 -26.26
C ARG A 172 -34.22 33.23 -24.90
N ILE A 173 -34.42 31.99 -24.50
CA ILE A 173 -35.14 31.59 -23.30
C ILE A 173 -34.35 30.52 -22.55
N HIS A 174 -34.47 30.48 -21.22
CA HIS A 174 -33.89 29.38 -20.45
C HIS A 174 -34.63 28.08 -20.81
N GLY A 175 -33.90 27.00 -21.05
CA GLY A 175 -34.44 25.70 -21.41
C GLY A 175 -35.28 25.15 -20.27
N SER A 176 -36.59 25.06 -20.46
CA SER A 176 -37.51 24.55 -19.43
C SER A 176 -37.73 23.04 -19.52
N CYS A 177 -37.28 22.40 -20.60
CA CYS A 177 -37.42 20.97 -20.87
C CYS A 177 -36.22 20.46 -21.67
N CYS A 178 -35.74 19.23 -21.44
CA CYS A 178 -34.72 18.55 -22.26
C CYS A 178 -35.20 18.16 -23.67
N ALA A 179 -36.35 18.68 -24.12
CA ALA A 179 -36.95 18.41 -25.42
C ALA A 179 -36.14 18.90 -26.65
N PRO A 180 -35.35 19.99 -26.60
CA PRO A 180 -34.57 20.50 -27.74
C PRO A 180 -33.59 19.49 -28.33
N THR A 181 -33.02 18.64 -27.48
CA THR A 181 -32.10 17.57 -27.87
C THR A 181 -32.79 16.58 -28.81
N ARG A 182 -34.07 16.27 -28.60
CA ARG A 182 -34.79 15.30 -29.43
C ARG A 182 -34.96 15.76 -30.88
N HIS A 183 -35.22 17.05 -31.11
CA HIS A 183 -35.35 17.59 -32.47
C HIS A 183 -34.02 17.88 -33.13
N ARG A 184 -33.01 18.31 -32.38
CA ARG A 184 -31.67 18.55 -32.95
C ARG A 184 -31.02 17.27 -33.47
N TYR A 185 -31.21 16.15 -32.75
CA TYR A 185 -30.71 14.84 -33.16
C TYR A 185 -31.60 14.17 -34.22
N ARG A 186 -32.89 14.53 -34.31
CA ARG A 186 -33.80 14.09 -35.38
C ARG A 186 -33.67 14.89 -36.68
N CYS A 187 -33.24 16.16 -36.59
CA CYS A 187 -32.96 17.06 -37.72
C CYS A 187 -31.50 17.02 -38.19
N ALA A 188 -30.68 16.07 -37.73
CA ALA A 188 -29.34 15.91 -38.27
C ALA A 188 -29.41 15.61 -39.79
N PRO A 189 -28.78 16.43 -40.66
CA PRO A 189 -28.52 16.07 -42.07
C PRO A 189 -27.62 14.84 -42.22
N CYS A 190 -27.12 14.29 -41.10
CA CYS A 190 -26.24 13.13 -41.07
C CYS A 190 -26.98 11.80 -41.32
N TRP A 191 -28.28 11.71 -41.02
CA TRP A 191 -29.03 10.45 -41.25
C TRP A 191 -29.41 10.26 -42.73
N SER A 192 -29.73 11.34 -43.46
CA SER A 192 -30.01 11.29 -44.91
C SER A 192 -28.75 11.20 -45.78
N ALA A 193 -27.58 11.60 -45.28
CA ALA A 193 -26.30 11.43 -45.97
C ALA A 193 -25.82 9.96 -45.98
N ASN A 194 -26.22 9.15 -44.99
CA ASN A 194 -25.80 7.74 -44.91
C ASN A 194 -26.78 6.75 -45.56
N TYR A 195 -28.03 7.16 -45.81
CA TYR A 195 -29.04 6.30 -46.46
C TYR A 195 -29.07 6.42 -48.00
N ARG A 196 -28.49 7.50 -48.58
CA ARG A 196 -28.42 7.69 -50.05
C ARG A 196 -27.15 7.08 -50.69
N SER A 197 -26.18 6.63 -49.91
CA SER A 197 -24.96 5.99 -50.43
C SER A 197 -25.07 4.46 -50.57
N THR A 198 -26.14 3.85 -50.04
CA THR A 198 -26.31 2.38 -49.97
C THR A 198 -27.35 1.81 -50.93
N SER A 199 -28.10 2.63 -51.68
CA SER A 199 -29.13 2.13 -52.62
C SER A 199 -28.74 2.16 -54.11
N SER A 200 -27.48 2.46 -54.46
CA SER A 200 -27.00 2.39 -55.84
C SER A 200 -25.62 1.75 -55.94
N ARG A 201 -25.57 0.42 -55.86
CA ARG A 201 -24.57 -0.42 -56.54
C ARG A 201 -24.94 -1.89 -56.39
N SER A 202 -25.61 -2.39 -57.41
CA SER A 202 -25.64 -3.81 -57.76
C SER A 202 -24.27 -4.28 -58.23
N ALA A 203 -23.94 -5.54 -57.88
CA ALA A 203 -22.87 -6.43 -58.39
C ALA A 203 -21.44 -6.24 -57.83
N GLY A 204 -20.93 -7.29 -57.14
CA GLY A 204 -19.55 -7.46 -56.66
C GLY A 204 -18.60 -8.01 -57.73
N PRO A 205 -17.60 -8.88 -57.42
CA PRO A 205 -16.85 -9.07 -56.17
C PRO A 205 -15.31 -9.01 -56.37
N SER A 206 -14.55 -8.56 -55.37
CA SER A 206 -13.12 -8.95 -55.21
C SER A 206 -12.57 -8.47 -53.85
N ALA A 207 -12.27 -9.43 -52.97
CA ALA A 207 -11.19 -9.28 -51.97
C ALA A 207 -9.82 -9.37 -52.70
N PRO A 208 -8.66 -8.95 -52.16
CA PRO A 208 -8.25 -8.73 -50.76
C PRO A 208 -7.61 -7.31 -50.60
N THR A 209 -7.09 -6.78 -49.49
CA THR A 209 -6.05 -7.22 -48.56
C THR A 209 -6.01 -6.27 -47.36
N ASN A 210 -5.60 -6.83 -46.24
CA ASN A 210 -5.34 -6.25 -44.93
C ASN A 210 -4.45 -4.99 -44.94
N SER A 211 -4.99 -3.84 -44.51
CA SER A 211 -4.23 -2.77 -43.84
C SER A 211 -5.18 -1.87 -43.04
N MET A 212 -5.33 -2.20 -41.76
CA MET A 212 -5.97 -1.34 -40.76
C MET A 212 -5.06 -0.12 -40.48
N PRO A 213 -5.46 1.13 -40.75
CA PRO A 213 -4.83 2.27 -40.10
C PRO A 213 -5.32 2.36 -38.65
N PRO A 214 -4.49 2.83 -37.70
CA PRO A 214 -4.72 2.65 -36.28
C PRO A 214 -5.96 3.40 -35.83
N THR A 215 -6.82 2.70 -35.10
CA THR A 215 -7.89 3.29 -34.29
C THR A 215 -7.31 4.41 -33.45
N ARG A 216 -7.72 5.65 -33.73
CA ARG A 216 -7.55 6.76 -32.77
C ARG A 216 -8.41 6.41 -31.57
N ARG A 217 -7.75 5.78 -30.61
CA ARG A 217 -8.18 5.55 -29.23
C ARG A 217 -8.76 6.87 -28.73
N CYS A 218 -10.08 6.95 -28.61
CA CYS A 218 -10.72 8.05 -27.88
C CYS A 218 -10.26 7.87 -26.44
N SER A 219 -9.26 8.65 -26.04
CA SER A 219 -8.72 8.67 -24.70
C SER A 219 -9.78 9.25 -23.77
N ILE A 220 -10.67 8.40 -23.26
CA ILE A 220 -11.23 8.62 -21.94
C ILE A 220 -10.02 8.53 -21.01
N ARG A 221 -9.55 9.68 -20.54
CA ARG A 221 -8.63 9.74 -19.41
C ARG A 221 -9.33 9.08 -18.23
N SER A 222 -9.10 7.78 -18.05
CA SER A 222 -9.22 7.11 -16.78
C SER A 222 -8.29 7.86 -15.82
N ARG A 223 -8.85 8.78 -15.03
CA ARG A 223 -8.16 9.22 -13.83
C ARG A 223 -8.02 7.99 -12.94
N ASP A 224 -6.77 7.69 -12.61
CA ASP A 224 -6.36 6.64 -11.69
C ASP A 224 -7.26 6.61 -10.45
N TRP A 225 -8.07 5.56 -10.34
CA TRP A 225 -8.58 5.09 -9.07
C TRP A 225 -7.86 3.78 -8.78
N ARG A 226 -6.64 3.92 -8.27
CA ARG A 226 -5.88 2.83 -7.66
C ARG A 226 -6.63 2.45 -6.36
N TRP A 227 -7.54 1.49 -6.46
CA TRP A 227 -8.04 0.77 -5.30
C TRP A 227 -6.95 -0.20 -4.84
N ILE A 228 -6.27 0.16 -3.76
CA ILE A 228 -5.67 -0.81 -2.84
C ILE A 228 -6.50 -0.71 -1.57
N ALA A 229 -7.30 -1.74 -1.28
CA ALA A 229 -7.57 -2.25 0.07
C ALA A 229 -8.61 -3.38 0.01
N GLY A 230 -8.33 -4.47 0.74
CA GLY A 230 -9.30 -5.50 1.13
C GLY A 230 -8.87 -6.90 0.78
#